data_AF-A0A2U2I5G2-F1
#
_entry.id   AF-A0A2U2I5G2-F1
#
_cell.length_a   1.000
_cell.length_b   1.000
_cell.length_c   1.000
_cell.angle_alpha   90.00
_cell.angle_beta   90.00
_cell.angle_gamma   90.00
#
_symmetry.space_group_name_H-M   'P 1'
#
loop_
_entity.id
_entity.type
_entity.pdbx_description
1 polymer ?
#
loop_
_entity_poly.entity_id
_entity_poly.type
_entity_poly.pdbx_seq_one_letter_code
_entity_poly.pdbx_strand_id
1 'polypeptide(L)'
;MTSQTVSQFAAEINMPADLLLTQLRSAGVEKSSASEPLSKEDKDRLLTYLRALHRDPSEPEIKLPSQQQKALQAIADDENGAEWRVLEELTWATLSNATIEHDFQTAANAIVAKIFLLGRLPKKRKGRPKGEGGDGWDISSLYYFFKDGGDSYEQAVAKVAQKFCKDERHIMRLVKENKYFIGDTLEERTRTRKWWAMCAEYQRESKAEGRTNSLDHVRKILAVAQERDFIAELEDIIRRAISNEPPADIK
;
A
#
# COMPACT_ATOMS: atom_id res chain seq x y z
N MET A 1 32.03 39.22 -3.93
CA MET A 1 30.84 38.83 -3.13
C MET A 1 29.90 40.03 -3.13
N THR A 2 28.69 39.89 -3.65
CA THR A 2 27.71 40.96 -3.78
C THR A 2 26.97 41.17 -2.46
N SER A 3 27.38 42.17 -1.69
CA SER A 3 26.66 42.61 -0.49
C SER A 3 25.33 43.26 -0.92
N GLN A 4 24.21 42.57 -0.72
CA GLN A 4 22.88 43.16 -0.90
C GLN A 4 22.50 43.94 0.36
N THR A 5 21.87 45.10 0.21
CA THR A 5 21.35 45.85 1.36
C THR A 5 20.04 45.27 1.85
N VAL A 6 19.69 45.51 3.11
CA VAL A 6 18.43 45.04 3.72
C VAL A 6 17.22 45.50 2.90
N SER A 7 17.21 46.73 2.39
CA SER A 7 16.14 47.26 1.53
C SER A 7 16.02 46.51 0.19
N GLN A 8 17.14 46.21 -0.45
CA GLN A 8 17.16 45.43 -1.70
C GLN A 8 16.64 44.01 -1.48
N PHE A 9 17.05 43.37 -0.38
CA PHE A 9 16.59 42.04 -0.04
C PHE A 9 15.12 42.00 0.36
N ALA A 10 14.63 43.01 1.10
CA ALA A 10 13.22 43.18 1.45
C ALA A 10 12.33 43.27 0.20
N ALA A 11 12.76 44.04 -0.81
CA ALA A 11 12.07 44.15 -2.08
C ALA A 11 12.05 42.82 -2.86
N GLU A 12 13.15 42.06 -2.85
CA GLU A 12 13.23 40.74 -3.50
C GLU A 12 12.23 39.73 -2.91
N ILE A 13 12.05 39.74 -1.58
CA ILE A 13 11.12 38.83 -0.88
C ILE A 13 9.71 39.41 -0.73
N ASN A 14 9.39 40.53 -1.41
CA ASN A 14 8.12 41.26 -1.33
C ASN A 14 7.66 41.54 0.11
N MET A 15 8.58 42.01 0.95
CA MET A 15 8.34 42.31 2.37
C MET A 15 8.70 43.76 2.69
N PRO A 16 7.96 44.45 3.58
CA PRO A 16 8.36 45.77 4.05
C PRO A 16 9.72 45.72 4.78
N ALA A 17 10.61 46.67 4.50
CA ALA A 17 11.94 46.72 5.11
C ALA A 17 11.89 46.80 6.65
N ASP A 18 10.91 47.52 7.19
CA ASP A 18 10.71 47.64 8.65
C ASP A 18 10.32 46.31 9.30
N LEU A 19 9.53 45.49 8.60
CA LEU A 19 9.12 44.17 9.05
C LEU A 19 10.31 43.20 9.02
N LEU A 20 11.10 43.25 7.94
CA LEU A 20 12.32 42.46 7.83
C LEU A 20 13.36 42.84 8.91
N LEU A 21 13.54 44.13 9.20
CA LEU A 21 14.41 44.59 10.29
C LEU A 21 13.97 44.05 11.65
N THR A 22 12.66 44.02 11.90
CA THR A 22 12.09 43.47 13.13
C THR A 22 12.35 41.96 13.24
N GLN A 23 12.20 41.22 12.14
CA GLN A 23 12.48 39.79 12.09
C GLN A 23 13.98 39.49 12.24
N LEU A 24 14.86 40.27 11.62
CA LEU A 24 16.31 40.16 11.76
C LEU A 24 16.76 40.36 13.21
N ARG A 25 16.22 41.39 13.88
CA ARG A 25 16.48 41.62 15.33
C ARG A 25 15.99 40.47 16.18
N SER A 26 14.80 39.94 15.88
CA SER A 26 14.25 38.78 16.58
C SER A 26 15.07 37.50 16.35
N ALA A 27 15.74 37.39 15.21
CA ALA A 27 16.70 36.33 14.88
C ALA A 27 18.11 36.55 15.47
N GLY A 28 18.32 37.57 16.29
CA GLY A 28 19.63 37.89 16.89
C GLY A 28 20.62 38.55 15.92
N VAL A 29 20.12 39.17 14.84
CA VAL A 29 20.91 39.97 13.90
C VAL A 29 20.59 41.45 14.14
N GLU A 30 21.49 42.16 14.81
CA GLU A 30 21.33 43.58 15.08
C GLU A 30 21.68 44.41 13.84
N LYS A 31 20.65 44.80 13.08
CA LYS A 31 20.73 45.82 12.02
C LYS A 31 19.86 47.02 12.41
N SER A 32 20.41 48.21 12.26
CA SER A 32 19.78 49.46 12.69
C SER A 32 19.07 50.17 11.54
N SER A 33 19.51 49.98 10.30
CA SER A 33 19.00 50.66 9.12
C SER A 33 18.80 49.75 7.90
N ALA A 34 17.82 50.08 7.07
CA ALA A 34 17.52 49.40 5.80
C ALA A 34 18.64 49.56 4.74
N SER A 35 19.58 50.49 4.95
CA SER A 35 20.75 50.71 4.09
C SER A 35 21.94 49.82 4.45
N GLU A 36 21.86 49.05 5.55
CA GLU A 36 22.97 48.19 5.96
C GLU A 36 23.13 46.98 5.04
N PRO A 37 24.38 46.52 4.81
CA PRO A 37 24.64 45.31 4.06
C PRO A 37 24.21 44.07 4.87
N LEU A 38 23.57 43.14 4.16
CA LEU A 38 23.13 41.86 4.69
C LEU A 38 24.08 40.75 4.21
N SER A 39 24.71 40.06 5.16
CA SER A 39 25.62 38.94 4.87
C SER A 39 24.84 37.64 4.59
N LYS A 40 25.53 36.58 4.16
CA LYS A 40 24.90 35.25 4.02
C LYS A 40 24.57 34.67 5.39
N GLU A 41 25.45 34.88 6.35
CA GLU A 41 25.30 34.43 7.74
C GLU A 41 24.06 35.07 8.40
N ASP A 42 23.79 36.34 8.12
CA ASP A 42 22.61 37.05 8.62
C ASP A 42 21.31 36.45 8.04
N LYS A 43 21.33 36.08 6.75
CA LYS A 43 20.20 35.40 6.07
C LYS A 43 19.96 34.00 6.64
N ASP A 44 21.02 33.25 6.93
CA ASP A 44 20.91 31.91 7.52
C ASP A 44 20.33 31.94 8.95
N ARG A 45 20.69 32.95 9.74
CA ARG A 45 20.10 33.19 11.07
C ARG A 45 18.62 33.53 10.97
N LEU A 46 18.25 34.42 10.06
CA LEU A 46 16.85 34.75 9.78
C LEU A 46 16.05 33.51 9.36
N LEU A 47 16.58 32.70 8.45
CA LEU A 47 15.93 31.45 8.02
C LEU A 47 15.75 30.46 9.16
N THR A 48 16.74 30.34 10.04
CA THR A 48 16.67 29.46 11.20
C THR A 48 15.59 29.93 12.18
N TYR A 49 15.52 31.22 12.45
CA TYR A 49 14.49 31.83 13.30
C TYR A 49 13.08 31.65 12.72
N LEU A 50 12.90 31.92 11.42
CA LEU A 50 11.60 31.73 10.76
C LEU A 50 11.17 30.26 10.74
N ARG A 51 12.11 29.33 10.50
CA ARG A 51 11.84 27.89 10.60
C ARG A 51 11.43 27.49 12.01
N ALA A 52 12.05 28.06 13.05
CA ALA A 52 11.69 27.79 14.44
C ALA A 52 10.32 28.38 14.82
N LEU A 53 9.96 29.56 14.31
CA LEU A 53 8.64 30.16 14.51
C LEU A 53 7.51 29.37 13.84
N HIS A 54 7.76 28.87 12.63
CA HIS A 54 6.79 28.08 11.87
C HIS A 54 6.78 26.60 12.26
N ARG A 55 7.77 26.14 13.00
CA ARG A 55 7.81 24.80 13.58
C ARG A 55 7.20 24.88 14.97
N ASP A 56 5.92 24.58 15.07
CA ASP A 56 5.26 24.43 16.36
C ASP A 56 5.98 23.28 17.11
N PRO A 57 6.64 23.52 18.25
CA PRO A 57 7.35 22.48 19.00
C PRO A 57 6.39 21.40 19.54
N SER A 58 5.08 21.63 19.46
CA SER A 58 4.03 20.68 19.82
C SER A 58 3.59 19.75 18.68
N GLU A 59 4.02 20.01 17.44
CA GLU A 59 3.62 19.19 16.30
C GLU A 59 4.61 18.03 16.12
N PRO A 60 4.20 16.77 16.39
CA PRO A 60 5.09 15.63 16.28
C PRO A 60 5.55 15.50 14.83
N GLU A 61 6.86 15.37 14.64
CA GLU A 61 7.45 15.02 13.34
C GLU A 61 6.71 13.80 12.79
N ILE A 62 5.97 13.95 11.68
CA ILE A 62 5.25 12.86 11.03
C ILE A 62 6.30 11.92 10.43
N LYS A 63 6.87 11.05 11.26
CA LYS A 63 7.74 9.98 10.82
C LYS A 63 6.85 8.89 10.24
N LEU A 64 7.07 8.58 8.96
CA LEU A 64 6.45 7.41 8.34
C LEU A 64 6.82 6.18 9.18
N PRO A 65 5.85 5.40 9.68
CA PRO A 65 6.15 4.23 10.49
C PRO A 65 6.92 3.20 9.66
N SER A 66 7.93 2.58 10.27
CA SER A 66 8.72 1.52 9.65
C SER A 66 7.83 0.33 9.28
N GLN A 67 8.28 -0.55 8.37
CA GLN A 67 7.51 -1.76 8.05
C GLN A 67 7.40 -2.69 9.28
N GLN A 68 8.43 -2.71 10.13
CA GLN A 68 8.42 -3.45 11.40
C GLN A 68 7.36 -2.89 12.36
N GLN A 69 7.27 -1.56 12.50
CA GLN A 69 6.23 -0.89 13.30
C GLN A 69 4.83 -1.15 12.75
N LYS A 70 4.65 -1.12 11.42
CA LYS A 70 3.36 -1.46 10.79
C LYS A 70 2.95 -2.92 11.04
N ALA A 71 3.91 -3.84 11.02
CA ALA A 71 3.66 -5.24 11.32
C ALA A 71 3.24 -5.45 12.78
N LEU A 72 3.91 -4.78 13.73
CA LEU A 72 3.53 -4.80 15.14
C LEU A 72 2.15 -4.17 15.37
N GLN A 73 1.87 -3.03 14.73
CA GLN A 73 0.56 -2.39 14.80
C GLN A 73 -0.55 -3.32 14.28
N ALA A 74 -0.30 -4.06 13.19
CA ALA A 74 -1.26 -5.05 12.69
C ALA A 74 -1.54 -6.19 13.69
N ILE A 75 -0.57 -6.56 14.54
CA ILE A 75 -0.83 -7.50 15.65
C ILE A 75 -1.71 -6.84 16.71
N ALA A 76 -1.39 -5.60 17.09
CA ALA A 76 -2.14 -4.86 18.10
C ALA A 76 -3.62 -4.66 17.69
N ASP A 77 -3.86 -4.47 16.40
CA ASP A 77 -5.19 -4.29 15.81
C ASP A 77 -5.90 -5.63 15.49
N ASP A 78 -5.31 -6.77 15.86
CA ASP A 78 -5.81 -8.13 15.58
C ASP A 78 -6.15 -8.35 14.09
N GLU A 79 -5.31 -7.79 13.19
CA GLU A 79 -5.52 -7.94 11.76
C GLU A 79 -5.35 -9.40 11.31
N ASN A 80 -6.21 -9.83 10.38
CA ASN A 80 -6.06 -11.14 9.76
C ASN A 80 -4.72 -11.25 9.01
N GLY A 81 -3.90 -12.23 9.41
CA GLY A 81 -2.59 -12.49 8.83
C GLY A 81 -1.49 -11.58 9.35
N ALA A 82 -1.70 -10.86 10.46
CA ALA A 82 -0.67 -10.05 11.11
C ALA A 82 0.58 -10.87 11.47
N GLU A 83 0.41 -12.05 12.07
CA GLU A 83 1.53 -12.93 12.40
C GLU A 83 2.33 -13.37 11.17
N TRP A 84 1.66 -13.61 10.04
CA TRP A 84 2.33 -13.92 8.78
C TRP A 84 3.16 -12.74 8.28
N ARG A 85 2.61 -11.52 8.36
CA ARG A 85 3.30 -10.28 7.97
C ARG A 85 4.59 -10.08 8.75
N VAL A 86 4.60 -10.38 10.06
CA VAL A 86 5.82 -10.30 10.88
C VAL A 86 6.90 -11.25 10.39
N LEU A 87 6.56 -12.49 10.04
CA LEU A 87 7.54 -13.46 9.54
C LEU A 87 8.08 -13.08 8.15
N GLU A 88 7.22 -12.51 7.31
CA GLU A 88 7.60 -12.01 5.99
C GLU A 88 8.59 -10.84 6.12
N GLU A 89 8.28 -9.86 6.98
CA GLU A 89 9.18 -8.74 7.26
C GLU A 89 10.49 -9.18 7.93
N LEU A 90 10.44 -10.17 8.85
CA LEU A 90 11.65 -10.76 9.43
C LEU A 90 12.54 -11.39 8.34
N THR A 91 11.93 -12.10 7.40
CA THR A 91 12.64 -12.75 6.28
C THR A 91 13.33 -11.69 5.42
N TRP A 92 12.61 -10.64 5.03
CA TRP A 92 13.17 -9.53 4.26
C TRP A 92 14.27 -8.80 5.00
N ALA A 93 14.08 -8.51 6.29
CA ALA A 93 15.08 -7.82 7.10
C ALA A 93 16.37 -8.65 7.24
N THR A 94 16.24 -9.97 7.43
CA THR A 94 17.36 -10.90 7.57
C THR A 94 18.15 -11.01 6.26
N LEU A 95 17.47 -11.25 5.14
CA LEU A 95 18.11 -11.39 3.81
C LEU A 95 18.74 -10.09 3.31
N SER A 96 18.23 -8.94 3.76
CA SER A 96 18.74 -7.62 3.37
C SER A 96 19.75 -7.05 4.38
N ASN A 97 20.09 -7.81 5.43
CA ASN A 97 20.92 -7.37 6.55
C ASN A 97 20.45 -6.02 7.17
N ALA A 98 19.13 -5.81 7.22
CA ALA A 98 18.53 -4.61 7.80
C ALA A 98 18.55 -4.70 9.33
N THR A 99 18.64 -3.54 10.00
CA THR A 99 18.52 -3.48 11.46
C THR A 99 17.14 -3.96 11.89
N ILE A 100 17.11 -4.97 12.77
CA ILE A 100 15.88 -5.50 13.34
C ILE A 100 15.64 -4.79 14.68
N GLU A 101 14.51 -4.11 14.80
CA GLU A 101 14.09 -3.45 16.03
C GLU A 101 13.88 -4.50 17.13
N HIS A 102 14.32 -4.20 18.35
CA HIS A 102 14.30 -5.15 19.47
C HIS A 102 12.90 -5.72 19.75
N ASP A 103 11.89 -4.86 19.75
CA ASP A 103 10.51 -5.24 20.05
C ASP A 103 9.91 -6.09 18.92
N PHE A 104 10.28 -5.79 17.68
CA PHE A 104 9.92 -6.60 16.51
C PHE A 104 10.55 -7.99 16.59
N GLN A 105 11.84 -8.09 16.92
CA GLN A 105 12.53 -9.37 17.12
C GLN A 105 11.87 -10.19 18.23
N THR A 106 11.48 -9.55 19.34
CA THR A 106 10.81 -10.21 20.46
C THR A 106 9.46 -10.79 20.03
N ALA A 107 8.66 -10.03 19.29
CA ALA A 107 7.38 -10.50 18.75
C ALA A 107 7.56 -11.65 17.76
N ALA A 108 8.54 -11.53 16.84
CA ALA A 108 8.82 -12.56 15.85
C ALA A 108 9.27 -13.88 16.51
N ASN A 109 10.15 -13.81 17.53
CA ASN A 109 10.56 -14.98 18.31
C ASN A 109 9.37 -15.66 18.99
N ALA A 110 8.44 -14.89 19.57
CA ALA A 110 7.23 -15.43 20.17
C ALA A 110 6.32 -16.13 19.15
N ILE A 111 6.20 -15.57 17.93
CA ILE A 111 5.44 -16.20 16.83
C ILE A 111 6.09 -17.52 16.41
N VAL A 112 7.42 -17.57 16.28
CA VAL A 112 8.14 -18.82 15.96
C VAL A 112 7.92 -19.88 17.04
N ALA A 113 8.02 -19.51 18.32
CA ALA A 113 7.72 -20.41 19.43
C ALA A 113 6.25 -20.91 19.38
N LYS A 114 5.31 -20.01 19.08
CA LYS A 114 3.89 -20.35 18.89
C LYS A 114 3.67 -21.34 17.74
N ILE A 115 4.37 -21.17 16.61
CA ILE A 115 4.32 -22.10 15.47
C ILE A 115 4.75 -23.50 15.89
N PHE A 116 5.86 -23.60 16.64
CA PHE A 116 6.37 -24.87 17.11
C PHE A 116 5.37 -25.58 18.03
N LEU A 117 4.79 -24.84 18.99
CA LEU A 117 3.79 -25.39 19.91
C LEU A 117 2.49 -25.83 19.22
N LEU A 118 2.07 -25.10 18.19
CA LEU A 118 0.83 -25.41 17.46
C LEU A 118 1.03 -26.42 16.33
N GLY A 119 2.27 -26.69 15.91
CA GLY A 119 2.59 -27.56 14.77
C GLY A 119 2.09 -27.04 13.41
N ARG A 120 1.80 -25.73 13.28
CA ARG A 120 1.28 -25.12 12.05
C ARG A 120 1.71 -23.66 11.90
N LEU A 121 1.89 -23.24 10.65
CA LEU A 121 2.19 -21.84 10.32
C LEU A 121 0.96 -20.92 10.54
N PRO A 122 1.18 -19.62 10.81
CA PRO A 122 0.12 -18.63 10.81
C PRO A 122 -0.54 -18.55 9.43
N LYS A 123 -1.81 -18.15 9.41
CA LYS A 123 -2.54 -18.00 8.15
C LYS A 123 -2.00 -16.77 7.42
N LYS A 124 -1.68 -16.90 6.13
CA LYS A 124 -1.47 -15.73 5.25
C LYS A 124 -2.68 -14.81 5.34
N ARG A 125 -2.46 -13.50 5.23
CA ARG A 125 -3.53 -12.51 5.09
C ARG A 125 -4.49 -13.01 4.01
N LYS A 126 -5.70 -13.43 4.40
CA LYS A 126 -6.75 -13.61 3.41
C LYS A 126 -7.05 -12.20 2.93
N GLY A 127 -6.64 -11.87 1.71
CA GLY A 127 -7.24 -10.74 1.01
C GLY A 127 -8.76 -10.87 1.13
N ARG A 128 -9.47 -9.73 1.18
CA ARG A 128 -10.95 -9.70 1.11
C ARG A 128 -11.38 -10.83 0.19
N PRO A 129 -12.17 -11.82 0.67
CA PRO A 129 -12.52 -12.95 -0.17
C PRO A 129 -13.01 -12.39 -1.52
N LYS A 130 -12.41 -12.83 -2.64
CA LYS A 130 -13.08 -12.67 -3.93
C LYS A 130 -14.39 -13.44 -3.74
N GLY A 131 -15.47 -12.67 -3.63
CA GLY A 131 -16.50 -12.93 -2.64
C GLY A 131 -17.22 -14.27 -2.79
N GLU A 132 -17.65 -14.80 -1.65
CA GLU A 132 -18.83 -15.67 -1.58
C GLU A 132 -20.12 -14.95 -2.05
N GLY A 133 -20.05 -13.65 -2.34
CA GLY A 133 -21.15 -12.81 -2.78
C GLY A 133 -21.17 -12.46 -4.27
N GLY A 134 -20.61 -13.28 -5.17
CA GLY A 134 -20.62 -13.06 -6.63
C GLY A 134 -19.73 -11.90 -7.09
N ASP A 135 -19.09 -12.05 -8.25
CA ASP A 135 -18.37 -10.94 -8.86
C ASP A 135 -19.35 -9.88 -9.40
N GLY A 136 -18.85 -8.67 -9.71
CA GLY A 136 -19.70 -7.59 -10.21
C GLY A 136 -20.44 -7.96 -11.50
N TRP A 137 -19.88 -8.88 -12.27
CA TRP A 137 -20.45 -9.38 -13.51
C TRP A 137 -21.60 -10.35 -13.26
N ASP A 138 -21.47 -11.30 -12.32
CA ASP A 138 -22.49 -12.28 -11.92
C ASP A 138 -23.74 -11.58 -11.40
N ILE A 139 -23.55 -10.58 -10.53
CA ILE A 139 -24.64 -9.79 -9.94
C ILE A 139 -25.39 -9.03 -11.02
N SER A 140 -24.65 -8.36 -11.90
CA SER A 140 -25.22 -7.52 -12.94
C SER A 140 -25.90 -8.34 -14.03
N SER A 141 -25.32 -9.49 -14.38
CA SER A 141 -25.89 -10.44 -15.34
C SER A 141 -27.17 -11.08 -14.80
N LEU A 142 -27.19 -11.45 -13.51
CA LEU A 142 -28.37 -12.02 -12.88
C LEU A 142 -29.51 -10.99 -12.72
N TYR A 143 -29.18 -9.75 -12.37
CA TYR A 143 -30.15 -8.65 -12.34
C TYR A 143 -30.80 -8.44 -13.70
N TYR A 144 -30.00 -8.36 -14.77
CA TYR A 144 -30.53 -8.19 -16.12
C TYR A 144 -31.22 -9.44 -16.68
N PHE A 145 -30.83 -10.64 -16.24
CA PHE A 145 -31.54 -11.87 -16.57
C PHE A 145 -32.98 -11.85 -16.04
N PHE A 146 -33.17 -11.44 -14.79
CA PHE A 146 -34.51 -11.29 -14.20
C PHE A 146 -35.30 -10.18 -14.87
N LYS A 147 -34.68 -9.01 -15.10
CA LYS A 147 -35.31 -7.88 -15.79
C LYS A 147 -35.77 -8.23 -17.21
N ASP A 148 -34.96 -8.98 -17.95
CA ASP A 148 -35.29 -9.41 -19.31
C ASP A 148 -36.30 -10.57 -19.34
N GLY A 149 -36.38 -11.33 -18.24
CA GLY A 149 -37.44 -12.30 -17.99
C GLY A 149 -38.79 -11.68 -17.59
N GLY A 150 -38.87 -10.35 -17.49
CA GLY A 150 -40.11 -9.63 -17.17
C GLY A 150 -40.32 -9.33 -15.69
N ASP A 151 -39.34 -9.59 -14.81
CA ASP A 151 -39.45 -9.20 -13.41
C ASP A 151 -39.43 -7.67 -13.26
N SER A 152 -40.23 -7.15 -12.32
CA SER A 152 -40.14 -5.75 -11.90
C SER A 152 -38.79 -5.46 -11.23
N TYR A 153 -38.42 -4.17 -11.15
CA TYR A 153 -37.18 -3.73 -10.51
C TYR A 153 -37.02 -4.30 -9.09
N GLU A 154 -38.05 -4.16 -8.26
CA GLU A 154 -38.03 -4.60 -6.86
C GLU A 154 -37.89 -6.13 -6.75
N GLN A 155 -38.56 -6.88 -7.63
CA GLN A 155 -38.44 -8.35 -7.67
C GLN A 155 -37.05 -8.80 -8.12
N ALA A 156 -36.49 -8.17 -9.14
CA ALA A 156 -35.14 -8.49 -9.63
C ALA A 156 -34.08 -8.19 -8.56
N VAL A 157 -34.16 -7.03 -7.91
CA VAL A 157 -33.27 -6.66 -6.80
C VAL A 157 -33.43 -7.61 -5.62
N ALA A 158 -34.66 -7.97 -5.22
CA ALA A 158 -34.90 -8.88 -4.12
C ALA A 158 -34.30 -10.28 -4.37
N LYS A 159 -34.46 -10.83 -5.57
CA LYS A 159 -33.88 -12.14 -5.95
C LYS A 159 -32.34 -12.11 -5.97
N VAL A 160 -31.75 -11.02 -6.46
CA VAL A 160 -30.29 -10.82 -6.48
C VAL A 160 -29.75 -10.61 -5.06
N ALA A 161 -30.44 -9.81 -4.24
CA ALA A 161 -30.11 -9.55 -2.85
C ALA A 161 -30.16 -10.83 -2.02
N GLN A 162 -31.19 -11.67 -2.22
CA GLN A 162 -31.30 -12.97 -1.55
C GLN A 162 -30.15 -13.90 -1.93
N LYS A 163 -29.79 -13.98 -3.22
CA LYS A 163 -28.75 -14.91 -3.68
C LYS A 163 -27.35 -14.50 -3.25
N PHE A 164 -27.04 -13.21 -3.28
CA PHE A 164 -25.68 -12.71 -3.02
C PHE A 164 -25.53 -12.04 -1.65
N CYS A 165 -26.59 -12.00 -0.83
CA CYS A 165 -26.63 -11.37 0.49
C CYS A 165 -26.11 -9.92 0.46
N LYS A 166 -26.56 -9.14 -0.54
CA LYS A 166 -26.10 -7.76 -0.79
C LYS A 166 -27.27 -6.79 -0.74
N ASP A 167 -27.01 -5.58 -0.22
CA ASP A 167 -27.99 -4.51 -0.21
C ASP A 167 -28.23 -3.93 -1.62
N GLU A 168 -29.40 -3.34 -1.83
CA GLU A 168 -29.82 -2.75 -3.10
C GLU A 168 -28.82 -1.70 -3.63
N ARG A 169 -28.30 -0.83 -2.76
CA ARG A 169 -27.37 0.24 -3.16
C ARG A 169 -26.08 -0.36 -3.72
N HIS A 170 -25.61 -1.44 -3.12
CA HIS A 170 -24.42 -2.16 -3.54
C HIS A 170 -24.66 -2.90 -4.86
N ILE A 171 -25.81 -3.57 -5.01
CA ILE A 171 -26.21 -4.23 -6.26
C ILE A 171 -26.24 -3.22 -7.41
N MET A 172 -26.91 -2.09 -7.21
CA MET A 172 -27.09 -1.10 -8.26
C MET A 172 -25.80 -0.36 -8.62
N ARG A 173 -24.88 -0.19 -7.66
CA ARG A 173 -23.52 0.28 -7.95
C ARG A 173 -22.80 -0.69 -8.90
N LEU A 174 -22.83 -1.98 -8.61
CA LEU A 174 -22.19 -3.01 -9.44
C LEU A 174 -22.82 -3.12 -10.82
N VAL A 175 -24.16 -3.03 -10.91
CA VAL A 175 -24.91 -2.99 -12.17
C VAL A 175 -24.48 -1.80 -13.03
N LYS A 176 -24.29 -0.63 -12.42
CA LYS A 176 -23.83 0.58 -13.10
C LYS A 176 -22.39 0.43 -13.62
N GLU A 177 -21.49 -0.09 -12.79
CA GLU A 177 -20.08 -0.29 -13.13
C GLU A 177 -19.89 -1.30 -14.26
N ASN A 178 -20.71 -2.36 -14.30
CA ASN A 178 -20.59 -3.44 -15.30
C ASN A 178 -21.52 -3.26 -16.51
N LYS A 179 -22.25 -2.15 -16.58
CA LYS A 179 -23.22 -1.86 -17.65
C LYS A 179 -22.58 -1.92 -19.04
N TYR A 180 -21.40 -1.31 -19.21
CA TYR A 180 -20.64 -1.31 -20.46
C TYR A 180 -20.30 -2.73 -20.97
N PHE A 181 -19.98 -3.65 -20.06
CA PHE A 181 -19.57 -5.01 -20.41
C PHE A 181 -20.74 -5.94 -20.70
N ILE A 182 -21.92 -5.67 -20.14
CA ILE A 182 -23.10 -6.53 -20.28
C ILE A 182 -23.96 -6.11 -21.47
N GLY A 183 -24.11 -4.79 -21.69
CA GLY A 183 -24.89 -4.22 -22.78
C GLY A 183 -26.09 -3.40 -22.27
N ASP A 184 -26.44 -2.36 -23.01
CA ASP A 184 -27.49 -1.41 -22.68
C ASP A 184 -28.85 -1.87 -23.22
N THR A 185 -28.84 -2.58 -24.35
CA THR A 185 -30.04 -3.10 -25.01
C THR A 185 -30.27 -4.58 -24.70
N LEU A 186 -31.49 -5.08 -24.92
CA LEU A 186 -31.78 -6.52 -24.81
C LEU A 186 -30.97 -7.34 -25.81
N GLU A 187 -30.74 -6.81 -27.01
CA GLU A 187 -29.98 -7.48 -28.07
C GLU A 187 -28.50 -7.62 -27.71
N GLU A 188 -27.87 -6.55 -27.22
CA GLU A 188 -26.48 -6.56 -26.74
C GLU A 188 -26.30 -7.56 -25.59
N ARG A 189 -27.22 -7.53 -24.61
CA ARG A 189 -27.18 -8.47 -23.47
C ARG A 189 -27.35 -9.91 -23.92
N THR A 190 -28.19 -10.16 -24.91
CA THR A 190 -28.38 -11.50 -25.51
C THR A 190 -27.13 -11.97 -26.24
N ARG A 191 -26.46 -11.09 -26.99
CA ARG A 191 -25.20 -11.38 -27.66
C ARG A 191 -24.09 -11.72 -26.65
N THR A 192 -23.98 -10.93 -25.59
CA THR A 192 -23.02 -11.16 -24.50
C THR A 192 -23.26 -12.53 -23.86
N ARG A 193 -24.50 -12.90 -23.52
CA ARG A 193 -24.82 -14.23 -22.98
C ARG A 193 -24.43 -15.37 -23.92
N LYS A 194 -24.71 -15.24 -25.22
CA LYS A 194 -24.34 -16.24 -26.24
C LYS A 194 -22.83 -16.41 -26.33
N TRP A 195 -22.07 -15.31 -26.34
CA TRP A 195 -20.62 -15.34 -26.37
C TRP A 195 -20.04 -16.03 -25.13
N TRP A 196 -20.58 -15.75 -23.95
CA TRP A 196 -20.15 -16.40 -22.70
C TRP A 196 -20.48 -17.88 -22.65
N ALA A 197 -21.66 -18.31 -23.13
CA ALA A 197 -22.02 -19.71 -23.23
C ALA A 197 -21.01 -20.49 -24.11
N MET A 198 -20.65 -19.91 -25.25
CA MET A 198 -19.63 -20.44 -26.15
C MET A 198 -18.24 -20.51 -25.48
N CYS A 199 -17.81 -19.45 -24.78
CA CYS A 199 -16.53 -19.47 -24.04
C CYS A 199 -16.52 -20.52 -22.91
N ALA A 200 -17.63 -20.72 -22.21
CA ALA A 200 -17.74 -21.72 -21.15
C ALA A 200 -17.69 -23.16 -21.70
N GLU A 201 -18.28 -23.41 -22.88
CA GLU A 201 -18.15 -24.68 -23.61
C GLU A 201 -16.71 -24.92 -24.04
N TYR A 202 -16.09 -23.93 -24.69
CA TYR A 202 -14.68 -24.01 -25.10
C TYR A 202 -13.72 -24.26 -23.94
N GLN A 203 -13.95 -23.64 -22.77
CA GLN A 203 -13.15 -23.88 -21.56
C GLN A 203 -13.37 -25.28 -20.98
N ARG A 204 -14.59 -25.82 -21.05
CA ARG A 204 -14.89 -27.22 -20.64
C ARG A 204 -14.17 -28.20 -21.55
N GLU A 205 -14.24 -27.99 -22.86
CA GLU A 205 -13.55 -28.79 -23.88
C GLU A 205 -12.03 -28.70 -23.73
N SER A 206 -11.47 -27.50 -23.58
CA SER A 206 -10.02 -27.30 -23.37
C SER A 206 -9.49 -27.97 -22.10
N LYS A 207 -10.28 -27.97 -21.02
CA LYS A 207 -9.95 -28.70 -19.78
C LYS A 207 -10.03 -30.22 -19.98
N ALA A 208 -11.02 -30.71 -20.74
CA ALA A 208 -11.15 -32.13 -21.06
C ALA A 208 -9.99 -32.62 -21.96
N GLU A 209 -9.46 -31.74 -22.82
CA GLU A 209 -8.32 -32.01 -23.71
C GLU A 209 -6.95 -31.67 -23.10
N GLY A 210 -6.89 -31.26 -21.83
CA GLY A 210 -5.64 -31.07 -21.10
C GLY A 210 -4.78 -29.86 -21.52
N ARG A 211 -5.33 -28.87 -22.25
CA ARG A 211 -4.59 -27.64 -22.61
C ARG A 211 -4.58 -26.65 -21.43
N THR A 212 -3.40 -26.26 -20.94
CA THR A 212 -3.24 -25.45 -19.73
C THR A 212 -3.28 -23.93 -20.00
N ASN A 213 -4.00 -23.19 -19.14
CA ASN A 213 -4.19 -21.73 -19.19
C ASN A 213 -3.01 -20.93 -18.60
N SER A 214 -3.02 -19.60 -18.76
CA SER A 214 -1.96 -18.63 -18.44
C SER A 214 -1.29 -18.74 -17.06
N LEU A 215 -1.91 -19.40 -16.08
CA LEU A 215 -1.32 -19.68 -14.77
C LEU A 215 -0.10 -20.62 -14.84
N ASP A 216 -0.04 -21.47 -15.86
CA ASP A 216 1.12 -22.33 -16.11
C ASP A 216 2.33 -21.55 -16.63
N HIS A 217 2.07 -20.42 -17.31
CA HIS A 217 3.09 -19.46 -17.74
C HIS A 217 3.70 -18.73 -16.54
N VAL A 218 2.87 -18.35 -15.56
CA VAL A 218 3.32 -17.75 -14.29
C VAL A 218 4.16 -18.73 -13.47
N ARG A 219 3.81 -20.02 -13.46
CA ARG A 219 4.63 -21.08 -12.82
C ARG A 219 5.99 -21.26 -13.50
N LYS A 220 6.05 -21.19 -14.83
CA LYS A 220 7.32 -21.22 -15.59
C LYS A 220 8.18 -19.98 -15.35
N ILE A 221 7.58 -18.80 -15.23
CA ILE A 221 8.29 -17.55 -14.88
C ILE A 221 8.86 -17.61 -13.45
N LEU A 222 8.12 -18.19 -12.51
CA LEU A 222 8.61 -18.44 -11.14
C LEU A 222 9.78 -19.44 -11.08
N ALA A 223 9.85 -20.39 -12.02
CA ALA A 223 11.00 -21.29 -12.16
C ALA A 223 12.25 -20.57 -12.70
N VAL A 224 12.08 -19.44 -13.41
CA VAL A 224 13.19 -18.60 -13.93
C VAL A 224 13.72 -17.63 -12.87
N ALA A 225 12.99 -17.39 -11.77
CA ALA A 225 13.48 -16.58 -10.63
C ALA A 225 14.61 -17.24 -9.80
N GLN A 226 15.12 -18.40 -10.24
CA GLN A 226 16.26 -19.13 -9.66
C GLN A 226 17.63 -18.52 -10.01
N GLU A 227 17.84 -17.22 -9.83
CA GLU A 227 19.21 -16.66 -9.78
C GLU A 227 19.69 -16.36 -8.36
N ARG A 228 18.80 -16.47 -7.36
CA ARG A 228 19.15 -16.24 -5.95
C ARG A 228 18.60 -17.37 -5.06
N ASP A 229 19.49 -18.19 -4.52
CA ASP A 229 19.13 -19.29 -3.61
C ASP A 229 19.03 -18.77 -2.18
N PHE A 230 17.84 -18.28 -1.83
CA PHE A 230 17.56 -17.75 -0.49
C PHE A 230 17.72 -18.78 0.62
N ILE A 231 17.58 -20.08 0.33
CA ILE A 231 17.79 -21.13 1.33
C ILE A 231 19.27 -21.24 1.65
N ALA A 232 20.13 -21.26 0.63
CA ALA A 232 21.58 -21.26 0.84
C ALA A 232 22.07 -20.00 1.60
N GLU A 233 21.49 -18.83 1.33
CA GLU A 233 21.81 -17.59 2.08
C GLU A 233 21.43 -17.70 3.57
N LEU A 234 20.25 -18.25 3.89
CA LEU A 234 19.84 -18.46 5.27
C LEU A 234 20.73 -19.48 5.99
N GLU A 235 21.14 -20.56 5.31
CA GLU A 235 22.09 -21.53 5.86
C GLU A 235 23.46 -20.91 6.15
N ASP A 236 23.95 -20.03 5.27
CA ASP A 236 25.19 -19.28 5.47
C ASP A 236 25.10 -18.32 6.67
N ILE A 237 23.98 -17.59 6.81
CA ILE A 237 23.70 -16.74 7.97
C ILE A 237 23.74 -17.56 9.28
N ILE A 238 23.13 -18.75 9.29
CA ILE A 238 23.15 -19.65 10.46
C ILE A 238 24.59 -20.08 10.78
N ARG A 239 25.38 -20.47 9.77
CA ARG A 239 26.79 -20.87 9.96
C ARG A 239 27.61 -19.74 10.56
N ARG A 240 27.51 -18.52 10.02
CA ARG A 240 28.25 -17.36 10.54
C ARG A 240 27.85 -17.01 11.96
N ALA A 241 26.56 -17.09 12.28
CA ALA A 241 26.06 -16.84 13.63
C ALA A 241 26.64 -17.85 14.66
N ILE A 242 26.82 -19.11 14.28
CA ILE A 242 27.47 -20.13 15.13
C ILE A 242 28.97 -19.85 15.29
N SER A 243 29.63 -19.40 14.22
CA SER A 243 31.08 -19.13 14.20
C SER A 243 31.48 -17.76 14.76
N ASN A 244 30.52 -16.90 15.15
CA ASN A 244 30.74 -15.49 15.49
C ASN A 244 31.43 -14.68 14.37
N GLU A 245 31.18 -15.04 13.11
CA GLU A 245 31.70 -14.31 11.97
C GLU A 245 30.84 -13.06 11.67
N PRO A 246 31.44 -11.93 11.25
CA PRO A 246 30.68 -10.75 10.89
C PRO A 246 29.76 -11.00 9.70
N PRO A 247 28.62 -10.28 9.59
CA PRO A 247 27.70 -10.42 8.46
C PRO A 247 28.40 -10.07 7.14
N ALA A 248 28.11 -10.81 6.08
CA ALA A 248 28.70 -10.54 4.76
C ALA A 248 28.29 -9.15 4.25
N ASP A 249 29.25 -8.42 3.69
CA ASP A 249 28.98 -7.21 2.92
C ASP A 249 28.26 -7.59 1.62
N ILE A 250 26.98 -7.24 1.53
CA ILE A 250 26.18 -7.40 0.32
C ILE A 250 26.39 -6.14 -0.54
N LYS A 251 26.85 -6.33 -1.79
CA LYS A 251 26.89 -5.29 -2.83
C LYS A 251 25.54 -5.08 -3.48
#